data_AF-A0A4Q5X5J3-F1
#
_entry.id   AF-A0A4Q5X5J3-F1
#
_cell.length_a   1.000
_cell.length_b   1.000
_cell.length_c   1.000
_cell.angle_alpha   90.00
_cell.angle_beta   90.00
_cell.angle_gamma   90.00
#
_symmetry.space_group_name_H-M   'P 1'
#
loop_
_entity.id
_entity.type
_entity.pdbx_description
1 polymer ?
#
loop_
_entity_poly.entity_id
_entity_poly.type
_entity_poly.pdbx_seq_one_letter_code
_entity_poly.pdbx_strand_id
1 'polypeptide(L)'
;AMQGVIAGSRTLLSWLGPTRQQSQLRILVLTTIVAGSLVAIGAGASLSAFDGRIAGADPVFAALWVVAACCALGAAQQAKFHRLAAVVLLSGTGFVTCITFLWLSAPDLALTQLLVEVVTTVLLLLGLRWLPKRAQGIHSTNAGALLRARLRRGLDFVIALVAGLAVTGISFLVMTSPAPETISSFFLDKSYTEAGGRNVVNVLLVDFRAFDTLGEITVLGIVGLTIFALLRRFRPAAESLSAPEQQTRQRVFDERHEARTSDETIVDYLMIPRVIMQWLFPVIVVFAIHLFLRGHDLPGGGFIAGITMSIAFILQYMASGTRWVETRLRILPLRWIGIGLLISAITGVASILFGYPFLTTSFQYVELPVLGKIPLASALIFDFGVFVLVVGATVLMLIALAHQSIRAPRVIETASDAEQEADAEPAPERDDVVPAEEGAR
;
A
#
# COMPACT_ATOMS: atom_id res chain seq x y z
N ALA A 1 16.02 -26.97 30.41
CA ALA A 1 16.78 -25.80 29.95
C ALA A 1 15.93 -24.84 29.09
N MET A 2 15.48 -25.25 27.90
CA MET A 2 14.77 -24.36 26.94
C MET A 2 13.46 -23.75 27.48
N GLN A 3 12.67 -24.51 28.25
CA GLN A 3 11.46 -23.98 28.90
C GLN A 3 11.76 -22.92 29.97
N GLY A 4 12.86 -23.06 30.71
CA GLY A 4 13.30 -22.07 31.71
C GLY A 4 13.77 -20.77 31.05
N VAL A 5 14.45 -20.86 29.90
CA VAL A 5 14.84 -19.69 29.09
C VAL A 5 13.61 -18.97 28.53
N ILE A 6 12.62 -19.71 28.02
CA ILE A 6 11.36 -19.12 27.52
C ILE A 6 10.57 -18.47 28.67
N ALA A 7 10.48 -19.12 29.83
CA ALA A 7 9.80 -18.58 31.00
C ALA A 7 10.49 -17.31 31.52
N GLY A 8 11.82 -17.35 31.69
CA GLY A 8 12.62 -16.18 32.07
C GLY A 8 12.48 -15.02 31.08
N SER A 9 12.52 -15.32 29.78
CA SER A 9 12.30 -14.34 28.71
C SER A 9 10.90 -13.72 28.77
N ARG A 10 9.84 -14.50 28.99
CA ARG A 10 8.47 -13.98 29.15
C ARG A 10 8.32 -13.12 30.39
N THR A 11 8.93 -13.50 31.51
CA THR A 11 8.90 -12.71 32.74
C THR A 11 9.60 -11.36 32.53
N LEU A 12 10.80 -11.38 31.95
CA LEU A 12 11.52 -10.16 31.55
C LEU A 12 10.70 -9.30 30.59
N LEU A 13 10.08 -9.89 29.57
CA LEU A 13 9.24 -9.18 28.62
C LEU A 13 7.99 -8.59 29.29
N SER A 14 7.39 -9.27 30.26
CA SER A 14 6.23 -8.75 30.99
C SER A 14 6.58 -7.61 31.94
N TRP A 15 7.83 -7.60 32.44
CA TRP A 15 8.33 -6.60 33.37
C TRP A 15 8.87 -5.36 32.65
N LEU A 16 9.58 -5.55 31.54
CA LEU A 16 10.22 -4.48 30.75
C LEU A 16 9.35 -4.00 29.59
N GLY A 17 8.50 -4.88 29.04
CA GLY A 17 7.76 -4.66 27.80
C GLY A 17 6.35 -4.14 28.06
N PRO A 18 5.93 -3.03 27.41
CA PRO A 18 4.55 -2.62 27.47
C PRO A 18 3.68 -3.65 26.76
N THR A 19 2.64 -4.14 27.42
CA THR A 19 1.72 -5.15 26.85
C THR A 19 0.71 -4.57 25.87
N ARG A 20 0.50 -3.24 25.90
CA ARG A 20 -0.48 -2.56 25.04
C ARG A 20 0.20 -1.81 23.91
N GLN A 21 -0.35 -1.94 22.70
CA GLN A 21 0.14 -1.25 21.50
C GLN A 21 0.21 0.28 21.69
N GLN A 22 -0.76 0.88 22.38
CA GLN A 22 -0.78 2.32 22.63
C GLN A 22 0.43 2.78 23.47
N SER A 23 0.82 2.02 24.49
CA SER A 23 2.02 2.33 25.28
C SER A 23 3.31 2.09 24.49
N GLN A 24 3.36 1.05 23.66
CA GLN A 24 4.50 0.80 22.78
C GLN A 24 4.71 1.95 21.79
N LEU A 25 3.63 2.39 21.12
CA LEU A 25 3.67 3.54 20.20
C LEU A 25 4.07 4.84 20.92
N ARG A 26 3.53 5.08 22.12
CA ARG A 26 3.89 6.26 22.91
C ARG A 26 5.37 6.26 23.27
N ILE A 27 5.90 5.12 23.73
CA ILE A 27 7.32 4.99 24.06
C ILE A 27 8.17 5.18 22.82
N LEU A 28 7.82 4.55 21.70
CA LEU A 28 8.50 4.73 20.42
C LEU A 28 8.62 6.22 20.07
N VAL A 29 7.50 6.95 20.04
CA VAL A 29 7.48 8.38 19.70
C VAL A 29 8.29 9.21 20.69
N LEU A 30 8.13 8.98 22.00
CA LEU A 30 8.88 9.71 23.02
C LEU A 30 10.38 9.43 22.92
N THR A 31 10.79 8.18 22.72
CA THR A 31 12.19 7.81 22.54
C THR A 31 12.77 8.47 21.29
N THR A 32 12.02 8.52 20.18
CA THR A 32 12.46 9.23 18.96
C THR A 32 12.62 10.73 19.20
N ILE A 33 11.69 11.38 19.91
CA ILE A 33 11.78 12.81 20.25
C ILE A 33 12.98 13.08 21.15
N VAL A 34 13.19 12.25 22.17
CA VAL A 34 14.32 12.38 23.11
C VAL A 34 15.64 12.16 22.37
N ALA A 35 15.76 11.10 21.58
CA ALA A 35 16.95 10.82 20.79
C ALA A 35 17.25 11.96 19.80
N GLY A 36 16.25 12.42 19.06
CA GLY A 36 16.38 13.54 18.12
C GLY A 36 16.80 14.83 18.82
N SER A 37 16.18 15.15 19.97
CA SER A 37 16.54 16.31 20.78
C SER A 37 17.97 16.23 21.32
N LEU A 38 18.40 15.06 21.81
CA LEU A 38 19.76 14.86 22.32
C LEU A 38 20.82 15.01 21.22
N VAL A 39 20.55 14.47 20.03
CA VAL A 39 21.43 14.65 18.86
C VAL A 39 21.50 16.11 18.45
N ALA A 40 20.36 16.81 18.39
CA ALA A 40 20.32 18.24 18.06
C ALA A 40 21.12 19.09 19.06
N ILE A 41 20.94 18.85 20.37
CA ILE A 41 21.69 19.54 21.43
C ILE A 41 23.19 19.21 21.32
N GLY A 42 23.55 17.94 21.13
CA GLY A 42 24.94 17.51 20.99
C GLY A 42 25.64 18.06 19.74
N ALA A 43 24.89 18.29 18.66
CA ALA A 43 25.38 18.93 17.44
C ALA A 43 25.46 20.47 17.55
N GLY A 44 25.13 21.06 18.70
CA GLY A 44 25.15 22.51 18.90
C GLY A 44 24.03 23.25 18.17
N ALA A 45 22.92 22.58 17.86
CA ALA A 45 21.77 23.22 17.23
C ALA A 45 21.28 24.39 18.10
N SER A 46 21.38 25.60 17.58
CA SER A 46 21.05 26.82 18.29
C SER A 46 20.10 27.68 17.46
N LEU A 47 19.11 28.30 18.10
CA LEU A 47 18.22 29.25 17.42
C LEU A 47 18.97 30.47 16.87
N SER A 48 20.19 30.74 17.34
CA SER A 48 21.08 31.77 16.81
C SER A 48 21.59 31.49 15.39
N ALA A 49 21.38 30.28 14.86
CA ALA A 49 21.70 29.95 13.46
C ALA A 49 20.72 30.59 12.46
N PHE A 50 19.57 31.08 12.93
CA PHE A 50 18.58 31.76 12.08
C PHE A 50 19.02 33.20 11.79
N ASP A 51 19.24 33.52 10.51
CA ASP A 51 19.74 34.82 10.06
C ASP A 51 18.65 35.92 9.93
N GLY A 52 17.41 35.60 10.28
CA GLY A 52 16.27 36.51 10.20
C GLY A 52 15.63 36.64 8.82
N ARG A 53 16.17 35.99 7.78
CA ARG A 53 15.70 36.12 6.40
C ARG A 53 14.67 35.05 6.10
N ILE A 54 13.41 35.46 5.97
CA ILE A 54 12.31 34.61 5.51
C ILE A 54 11.95 35.05 4.10
N ALA A 55 12.10 34.15 3.12
CA ALA A 55 11.59 34.39 1.78
C ALA A 55 10.06 34.55 1.82
N GLY A 56 9.51 35.37 0.91
CA GLY A 56 8.06 35.52 0.79
C GLY A 56 7.39 34.17 0.51
N ALA A 57 6.26 33.90 1.17
CA ALA A 57 5.46 32.71 0.92
C ALA A 57 4.49 32.96 -0.24
N ASP A 58 4.47 32.07 -1.23
CA ASP A 58 3.43 32.07 -2.26
C ASP A 58 2.08 31.72 -1.61
N PRO A 59 1.05 32.59 -1.70
CA PRO A 59 -0.23 32.37 -1.05
C PRO A 59 -0.99 31.15 -1.60
N VAL A 60 -0.81 30.81 -2.88
CA VAL A 60 -1.44 29.62 -3.50
C VAL A 60 -0.80 28.36 -2.95
N PHE A 61 0.54 28.34 -2.87
CA PHE A 61 1.27 27.22 -2.29
C PHE A 61 0.93 27.03 -0.80
N ALA A 62 0.79 28.13 -0.04
CA ALA A 62 0.37 28.08 1.35
C ALA A 62 -1.06 27.53 1.49
N ALA A 63 -2.00 27.95 0.62
CA ALA A 63 -3.36 27.46 0.60
C ALA A 63 -3.44 25.94 0.32
N LEU A 64 -2.61 25.42 -0.59
CA LEU A 64 -2.50 23.97 -0.83
C LEU A 64 -2.13 23.22 0.46
N TRP A 65 -1.15 23.71 1.21
CA TRP A 65 -0.74 23.09 2.48
C TRP A 65 -1.77 23.24 3.60
N VAL A 66 -2.58 24.30 3.60
CA VAL A 66 -3.75 24.40 4.48
C VAL A 66 -4.76 23.28 4.16
N VAL A 67 -5.02 23.01 2.89
CA VAL A 67 -5.89 21.88 2.47
C VAL A 67 -5.30 20.55 2.96
N ALA A 68 -3.99 20.31 2.77
CA ALA A 68 -3.33 19.11 3.29
C ALA A 68 -3.47 18.99 4.82
N ALA A 69 -3.27 20.08 5.56
CA ALA A 69 -3.43 20.08 7.02
C ALA A 69 -4.86 19.76 7.45
N CYS A 70 -5.87 20.35 6.79
CA CYS A 70 -7.27 20.04 7.02
C CYS A 70 -7.59 18.57 6.74
N CYS A 71 -7.09 18.03 5.63
CA CYS A 71 -7.23 16.62 5.27
C CYS A 71 -6.55 15.70 6.30
N ALA A 72 -5.32 15.98 6.73
CA ALA A 72 -4.59 15.18 7.72
C ALA A 72 -5.31 15.17 9.08
N LEU A 73 -5.73 16.34 9.56
CA LEU A 73 -6.47 16.47 10.82
C LEU A 73 -7.84 15.78 10.74
N GLY A 74 -8.54 15.94 9.62
CA GLY A 74 -9.79 15.24 9.35
C GLY A 74 -9.61 13.73 9.32
N ALA A 75 -8.57 13.22 8.67
CA ALA A 75 -8.26 11.79 8.64
C ALA A 75 -8.02 11.25 10.06
N ALA A 76 -7.22 11.96 10.87
CA ALA A 76 -6.96 11.59 12.26
C ALA A 76 -8.23 11.57 13.13
N GLN A 77 -9.13 12.55 12.94
CA GLN A 77 -10.41 12.61 13.63
C GLN A 77 -11.36 11.46 13.21
N GLN A 78 -11.42 11.16 11.91
CA GLN A 78 -12.36 10.19 11.35
C GLN A 78 -11.88 8.74 11.48
N ALA A 79 -10.57 8.50 11.63
CA ALA A 79 -9.95 7.17 11.65
C ALA A 79 -10.57 6.18 12.65
N LYS A 80 -11.15 6.68 13.74
CA LYS A 80 -11.73 5.84 14.79
C LYS A 80 -13.04 5.16 14.36
N PHE A 81 -13.92 5.88 13.66
CA PHE A 81 -15.29 5.43 13.39
C PHE A 81 -15.66 5.45 11.90
N HIS A 82 -15.08 6.35 11.12
CA HIS A 82 -15.35 6.54 9.70
C HIS A 82 -14.08 6.27 8.89
N ARG A 83 -13.63 5.01 8.89
CA ARG A 83 -12.37 4.59 8.27
C ARG A 83 -12.30 4.89 6.77
N LEU A 84 -13.42 4.74 6.06
CA LEU A 84 -13.51 5.11 4.63
C LEU A 84 -13.23 6.61 4.45
N ALA A 85 -13.90 7.47 5.23
CA ALA A 85 -13.65 8.92 5.19
C ALA A 85 -12.19 9.25 5.56
N ALA A 86 -11.61 8.54 6.53
CA ALA A 86 -10.21 8.73 6.89
C ALA A 86 -9.24 8.37 5.76
N VAL A 87 -9.50 7.28 5.02
CA VAL A 87 -8.70 6.92 3.83
C VAL A 87 -8.86 7.96 2.73
N VAL A 88 -10.08 8.43 2.45
CA VAL A 88 -10.32 9.48 1.44
C VAL A 88 -9.60 10.78 1.81
N LEU A 89 -9.65 11.20 3.07
CA LEU A 89 -8.96 12.39 3.55
C LEU A 89 -7.44 12.20 3.53
N LEU A 90 -6.94 11.00 3.83
CA LEU A 90 -5.52 10.67 3.68
C LEU A 90 -5.08 10.80 2.21
N SER A 91 -5.86 10.31 1.25
CA SER A 91 -5.57 10.52 -0.17
C SER A 91 -5.57 11.99 -0.56
N GLY A 92 -6.43 12.81 0.03
CA GLY A 92 -6.39 14.27 -0.11
C GLY A 92 -5.01 14.85 0.27
N THR A 93 -4.38 14.34 1.33
CA THR A 93 -3.01 14.74 1.69
C THR A 93 -1.98 14.28 0.65
N GLY A 94 -2.08 13.04 0.18
CA GLY A 94 -1.19 12.49 -0.86
C GLY A 94 -1.30 13.25 -2.20
N PHE A 95 -2.50 13.68 -2.59
CA PHE A 95 -2.70 14.52 -3.77
C PHE A 95 -2.04 15.90 -3.64
N VAL A 96 -2.14 16.54 -2.47
CA VAL A 96 -1.42 17.81 -2.24
C VAL A 96 0.09 17.58 -2.28
N THR A 97 0.60 16.48 -1.72
CA THR A 97 2.03 16.12 -1.82
C THR A 97 2.47 15.92 -3.27
N CYS A 98 1.66 15.26 -4.09
CA CYS A 98 1.91 15.11 -5.53
C CYS A 98 1.97 16.47 -6.24
N ILE A 99 1.00 17.36 -6.00
CA ILE A 99 1.02 18.73 -6.56
C ILE A 99 2.24 19.50 -6.08
N THR A 100 2.65 19.32 -4.81
CA THR A 100 3.86 19.95 -4.27
C THR A 100 5.11 19.50 -5.02
N PHE A 101 5.25 18.21 -5.33
CA PHE A 101 6.37 17.73 -6.14
C PHE A 101 6.37 18.33 -7.54
N LEU A 102 5.22 18.45 -8.19
CA LEU A 102 5.13 19.14 -9.49
C LEU A 102 5.50 20.62 -9.38
N TRP A 103 5.03 21.31 -8.34
CA TRP A 103 5.33 22.71 -8.08
C TRP A 103 6.83 22.94 -7.88
N LEU A 104 7.52 21.97 -7.26
CA LEU A 104 8.96 21.97 -7.05
C LEU A 104 9.75 21.32 -8.19
N SER A 105 9.13 21.14 -9.37
CA SER A 105 9.77 20.59 -10.58
C SER A 105 10.36 19.18 -10.41
N ALA A 106 9.70 18.34 -9.60
CA ALA A 106 10.04 16.94 -9.36
C ALA A 106 8.98 15.98 -9.96
N PRO A 107 8.88 15.86 -11.30
CA PRO A 107 7.83 15.10 -11.96
C PRO A 107 7.88 13.59 -11.68
N ASP A 108 9.07 12.97 -11.60
CA ASP A 108 9.19 11.54 -11.24
C ASP A 108 8.65 11.25 -9.83
N LEU A 109 8.93 12.14 -8.87
CA LEU A 109 8.41 12.04 -7.50
C LEU A 109 6.88 12.24 -7.47
N ALA A 110 6.36 13.17 -8.28
CA ALA A 110 4.92 13.36 -8.40
C ALA A 110 4.21 12.12 -8.96
N LEU A 111 4.76 11.53 -10.04
CA LEU A 111 4.20 10.33 -10.66
C LEU A 111 4.25 9.12 -9.72
N THR A 112 5.40 8.88 -9.08
CA THR A 112 5.52 7.82 -8.07
C THR A 112 4.53 8.02 -6.93
N GLN A 113 4.45 9.22 -6.37
CA GLN A 113 3.52 9.53 -5.28
C GLN A 113 2.07 9.27 -5.67
N LEU A 114 1.63 9.72 -6.85
CA LEU A 114 0.28 9.51 -7.34
C LEU A 114 -0.05 8.02 -7.51
N LEU A 115 0.85 7.27 -8.14
CA LEU A 115 0.63 5.85 -8.41
C LEU A 115 0.65 5.02 -7.13
N VAL A 116 1.58 5.31 -6.22
CA VAL A 116 1.64 4.69 -4.89
C VAL A 116 0.36 5.01 -4.12
N GLU A 117 -0.12 6.26 -4.14
CA GLU A 117 -1.37 6.65 -3.48
C GLU A 117 -2.57 5.85 -3.99
N VAL A 118 -2.69 5.65 -5.31
CA VAL A 118 -3.74 4.81 -5.90
C VAL A 118 -3.64 3.37 -5.39
N VAL A 119 -2.44 2.77 -5.45
CA VAL A 119 -2.24 1.38 -5.03
C VAL A 119 -2.49 1.20 -3.53
N THR A 120 -1.90 2.05 -2.68
CA THR A 120 -2.06 1.95 -1.23
C THR A 120 -3.50 2.21 -0.81
N THR A 121 -4.20 3.15 -1.45
CA THR A 121 -5.63 3.39 -1.21
C THR A 121 -6.44 2.14 -1.51
N VAL A 122 -6.22 1.49 -2.66
CA VAL A 122 -6.92 0.26 -3.00
C VAL A 122 -6.60 -0.85 -1.99
N LEU A 123 -5.32 -1.07 -1.67
CA LEU A 123 -4.91 -2.11 -0.69
C LEU A 123 -5.49 -1.84 0.71
N LEU A 124 -5.52 -0.58 1.15
CA LEU A 124 -6.13 -0.17 2.42
C LEU A 124 -7.63 -0.44 2.39
N LEU A 125 -8.35 -0.06 1.34
CA LEU A 125 -9.78 -0.32 1.20
C LEU A 125 -10.10 -1.83 1.24
N LEU A 126 -9.30 -2.66 0.56
CA LEU A 126 -9.42 -4.12 0.64
C LEU A 126 -9.16 -4.64 2.06
N GLY A 127 -8.18 -4.06 2.76
CA GLY A 127 -7.87 -4.39 4.15
C GLY A 127 -8.95 -3.96 5.15
N LEU A 128 -9.58 -2.80 4.92
CA LEU A 128 -10.57 -2.21 5.83
C LEU A 128 -11.79 -3.11 6.03
N ARG A 129 -12.18 -3.90 5.02
CA ARG A 129 -13.27 -4.88 5.13
C ARG A 129 -13.09 -5.85 6.29
N TRP A 130 -11.84 -6.20 6.62
CA TRP A 130 -11.53 -7.23 7.61
C TRP A 130 -11.43 -6.71 9.03
N LEU A 131 -11.39 -5.39 9.21
CA LEU A 131 -11.26 -4.79 10.53
C LEU A 131 -12.62 -4.71 11.23
N PRO A 132 -12.74 -5.21 12.47
CA PRO A 132 -14.02 -5.21 13.20
C PRO A 132 -14.57 -3.79 13.34
N LYS A 133 -15.89 -3.66 13.27
CA LYS A 133 -16.58 -2.39 13.52
C LYS A 133 -16.38 -2.02 14.98
N ARG A 134 -15.94 -0.79 15.27
CA ARG A 134 -15.84 -0.36 16.68
C ARG A 134 -17.24 -0.15 17.24
N ALA A 135 -17.58 -0.91 18.28
CA ALA A 135 -18.81 -0.71 19.02
C ALA A 135 -18.87 0.71 19.59
N GLN A 136 -19.83 1.51 19.11
CA GLN A 136 -20.08 2.86 19.62
C GLN A 136 -20.67 2.83 21.04
N GLY A 137 -21.27 1.70 21.46
CA GLY A 137 -21.98 1.55 22.74
C GLY A 137 -21.12 1.24 23.98
N ILE A 138 -19.81 0.99 23.85
CA ILE A 138 -18.95 0.71 25.02
C ILE A 138 -18.55 2.03 25.70
N HIS A 139 -19.52 2.69 26.32
CA HIS A 139 -19.29 3.83 27.19
C HIS A 139 -19.18 3.32 28.62
N SER A 140 -18.05 3.57 29.27
CA SER A 140 -17.95 3.32 30.71
C SER A 140 -18.85 4.32 31.42
N THR A 141 -19.82 3.82 32.18
CA THR A 141 -20.70 4.63 33.05
C THR A 141 -19.97 5.22 34.25
N ASN A 142 -18.71 4.81 34.48
CA ASN A 142 -17.89 5.28 35.58
C ASN A 142 -17.17 6.60 35.23
N ALA A 143 -17.51 7.68 35.95
CA ALA A 143 -16.91 9.00 35.78
C ALA A 143 -15.37 9.00 35.89
N GLY A 144 -14.78 8.20 36.80
CA GLY A 144 -13.33 8.08 36.95
C GLY A 144 -12.66 7.37 35.77
N ALA A 145 -13.35 6.45 35.11
CA ALA A 145 -12.85 5.81 33.89
C ALA A 145 -12.89 6.79 32.69
N LEU A 146 -13.94 7.61 32.59
CA LEU A 146 -14.06 8.66 31.59
C LEU A 146 -12.98 9.74 31.75
N LEU A 147 -12.72 10.18 32.98
CA LEU A 147 -11.66 11.16 33.28
C LEU A 147 -10.28 10.62 32.88
N ARG A 148 -9.95 9.38 33.27
CA ARG A 148 -8.69 8.74 32.86
C ARG A 148 -8.56 8.60 31.35
N ALA A 149 -9.65 8.33 30.63
CA ALA A 149 -9.63 8.26 29.18
C ALA A 149 -9.40 9.63 28.54
N ARG A 150 -10.04 10.70 29.05
CA ARG A 150 -9.81 12.08 28.60
C ARG A 150 -8.37 12.53 28.85
N LEU A 151 -7.85 12.31 30.05
CA LEU A 151 -6.46 12.63 30.39
C LEU A 151 -5.46 11.92 29.47
N ARG A 152 -5.64 10.61 29.24
CA ARG A 152 -4.77 9.86 28.31
C ARG A 152 -4.81 10.43 26.89
N ARG A 153 -6.00 10.76 26.37
CA ARG A 153 -6.14 11.38 25.04
C ARG A 153 -5.54 12.79 24.99
N GLY A 154 -5.68 13.56 26.06
CA GLY A 154 -5.04 14.87 26.19
C GLY A 154 -3.53 14.77 26.17
N LEU A 155 -2.96 13.82 26.90
CA LEU A 155 -1.52 13.53 26.86
C LEU A 155 -1.05 13.09 25.46
N ASP A 156 -1.79 12.19 24.80
CA ASP A 156 -1.44 11.76 23.44
C ASP A 156 -1.52 12.92 22.43
N PHE A 157 -2.48 13.83 22.60
CA PHE A 157 -2.59 15.06 21.81
C PHE A 157 -1.41 16.02 22.05
N VAL A 158 -1.03 16.24 23.31
CA VAL A 158 0.14 17.06 23.67
C VAL A 158 1.42 16.47 23.07
N ILE A 159 1.61 15.15 23.16
CA ILE A 159 2.76 14.47 22.57
C ILE A 159 2.78 14.67 21.04
N ALA A 160 1.64 14.49 20.37
CA ALA A 160 1.55 14.70 18.93
C ALA A 160 1.85 16.15 18.53
N LEU A 161 1.33 17.13 19.28
CA LEU A 161 1.58 18.55 19.04
C LEU A 161 3.05 18.90 19.24
N VAL A 162 3.67 18.46 20.34
CA VAL A 162 5.09 18.69 20.62
C VAL A 162 5.97 18.04 19.56
N ALA A 163 5.67 16.80 19.16
CA ALA A 163 6.40 16.11 18.10
C ALA A 163 6.30 16.86 16.76
N GLY A 164 5.11 17.28 16.37
CA GLY A 164 4.86 18.02 15.14
C GLY A 164 5.57 19.38 15.12
N LEU A 165 5.48 20.14 16.22
CA LEU A 165 6.19 21.42 16.36
C LEU A 165 7.71 21.24 16.37
N ALA A 166 8.22 20.18 16.99
CA ALA A 166 9.66 19.87 16.97
C ALA A 166 10.17 19.60 15.56
N VAL A 167 9.49 18.74 14.79
CA VAL A 167 9.84 18.46 13.39
C VAL A 167 9.71 19.71 12.52
N THR A 168 8.68 20.53 12.76
CA THR A 168 8.49 21.82 12.07
C THR A 168 9.65 22.76 12.36
N GLY A 169 10.05 22.91 13.63
CA GLY A 169 11.17 23.75 14.04
C GLY A 169 12.50 23.29 13.44
N ILE A 170 12.77 21.97 13.47
CA ILE A 170 13.98 21.39 12.85
C ILE A 170 13.98 21.66 11.34
N SER A 171 12.87 21.40 10.65
CA SER A 171 12.76 21.62 9.20
C SER A 171 12.94 23.10 8.85
N PHE A 172 12.35 24.00 9.63
CA PHE A 172 12.50 25.44 9.47
C PHE A 172 13.96 25.87 9.64
N LEU A 173 14.64 25.41 10.69
CA LEU A 173 16.06 25.72 10.91
C LEU A 173 16.94 25.21 9.78
N VAL A 174 16.74 23.98 9.31
CA VAL A 174 17.52 23.39 8.21
C VAL A 174 17.30 24.16 6.90
N MET A 175 16.05 24.51 6.58
CA MET A 175 15.71 25.22 5.33
C MET A 175 16.09 26.70 5.33
N THR A 176 16.30 27.31 6.50
CA THR A 176 16.75 28.71 6.64
C THR A 176 18.25 28.84 6.92
N SER A 177 18.95 27.72 7.11
CA SER A 177 20.41 27.71 7.23
C SER A 177 21.07 27.81 5.84
N PRO A 178 22.27 28.41 5.73
CA PRO A 178 23.03 28.41 4.48
C PRO A 178 23.25 26.99 3.96
N ALA A 179 22.95 26.77 2.68
CA ALA A 179 23.14 25.47 2.05
C ALA A 179 24.65 25.13 2.00
N PRO A 180 25.06 23.92 2.42
CA PRO A 180 26.43 23.47 2.25
C PRO A 180 26.76 23.26 0.77
N GLU A 181 28.05 23.13 0.45
CA GLU A 181 28.45 22.67 -0.89
C GLU A 181 27.82 21.31 -1.19
N THR A 182 27.13 21.21 -2.33
CA THR A 182 26.39 20.00 -2.72
C THR A 182 27.05 19.32 -3.91
N ILE A 183 26.81 18.01 -4.04
CA ILE A 183 27.23 17.21 -5.20
C ILE A 183 26.20 17.25 -6.36
N SER A 184 25.19 18.14 -6.30
CA SER A 184 24.10 18.17 -7.28
C SER A 184 24.57 18.55 -8.69
N SER A 185 25.52 19.48 -8.80
CA SER A 185 26.13 19.90 -10.07
C SER A 185 26.78 18.72 -10.81
N PHE A 186 27.47 17.84 -10.09
CA PHE A 186 28.07 16.64 -10.67
C PHE A 186 27.04 15.79 -11.42
N PHE A 187 25.87 15.55 -10.82
CA PHE A 187 24.83 14.73 -11.47
C PHE A 187 24.21 15.43 -12.68
N LEU A 188 24.02 16.75 -12.61
CA LEU A 188 23.52 17.53 -13.76
C LEU A 188 24.50 17.49 -14.94
N ASP A 189 25.79 17.60 -14.68
CA ASP A 189 26.83 17.65 -15.72
C ASP A 189 27.16 16.27 -16.30
N LYS A 190 27.09 15.22 -15.47
CA LYS A 190 27.55 13.87 -15.83
C LYS A 190 26.47 12.90 -16.29
N SER A 191 25.19 13.18 -16.05
CA SER A 191 24.11 12.23 -16.41
C SER A 191 24.10 11.86 -17.90
N TYR A 192 24.24 12.84 -18.80
CA TYR A 192 24.25 12.52 -20.23
C TYR A 192 25.62 12.02 -20.70
N THR A 193 26.71 12.61 -20.21
CA THR A 193 28.06 12.34 -20.73
C THR A 193 28.63 11.00 -20.25
N GLU A 194 28.28 10.55 -19.05
CA GLU A 194 28.79 9.31 -18.46
C GLU A 194 27.74 8.18 -18.45
N ALA A 195 26.45 8.49 -18.37
CA ALA A 195 25.36 7.50 -18.28
C ALA A 195 24.39 7.51 -19.48
N GLY A 196 24.55 8.46 -20.41
CA GLY A 196 23.80 8.54 -21.67
C GLY A 196 22.36 9.06 -21.56
N GLY A 197 21.89 9.45 -20.37
CA GLY A 197 20.48 9.80 -20.13
C GLY A 197 20.26 11.27 -19.78
N ARG A 198 19.10 11.81 -20.17
CA ARG A 198 18.70 13.19 -19.85
C ARG A 198 17.84 13.29 -18.58
N ASN A 199 17.18 12.20 -18.19
CA ASN A 199 16.46 12.17 -16.92
C ASN A 199 17.45 11.94 -15.77
N VAL A 200 17.92 13.04 -15.18
CA VAL A 200 18.89 13.02 -14.08
C VAL A 200 18.40 12.19 -12.89
N VAL A 201 17.10 12.21 -12.59
CA VAL A 201 16.53 11.43 -11.47
C VAL A 201 16.60 9.94 -11.77
N ASN A 202 16.12 9.50 -12.93
CA ASN A 202 16.17 8.08 -13.28
C ASN A 202 17.62 7.60 -13.42
N VAL A 203 18.49 8.37 -14.09
CA VAL A 203 19.92 8.05 -14.21
C VAL A 203 20.59 7.94 -12.83
N LEU A 204 20.27 8.84 -11.90
CA LEU A 204 20.75 8.73 -10.52
C LEU A 204 20.33 7.41 -9.87
N LEU A 205 19.07 7.00 -10.05
CA LEU A 205 18.51 5.79 -9.44
C LEU A 205 19.00 4.49 -10.08
N VAL A 206 19.16 4.43 -11.41
CA VAL A 206 19.48 3.18 -12.12
C VAL A 206 20.94 3.05 -12.52
N ASP A 207 21.74 4.11 -12.36
CA ASP A 207 23.17 4.11 -12.66
C ASP A 207 24.00 4.53 -11.44
N PHE A 208 24.16 5.84 -11.18
CA PHE A 208 25.07 6.35 -10.14
C PHE A 208 24.80 5.79 -8.73
N ARG A 209 23.53 5.57 -8.39
CA ARG A 209 23.08 5.01 -7.11
C ARG A 209 22.21 3.75 -7.31
N ALA A 210 22.51 2.97 -8.34
CA ALA A 210 21.83 1.71 -8.65
C ALA A 210 21.79 0.73 -7.46
N PHE A 211 22.80 0.77 -6.59
CA PHE A 211 22.86 -0.08 -5.40
C PHE A 211 21.73 0.21 -4.40
N ASP A 212 21.32 1.48 -4.25
CA ASP A 212 20.21 1.85 -3.37
C ASP A 212 18.89 1.33 -3.94
N THR A 213 18.68 1.48 -5.26
CA THR A 213 17.52 0.92 -5.95
C THR A 213 17.46 -0.61 -5.83
N LEU A 214 18.60 -1.31 -5.94
CA LEU A 214 18.67 -2.76 -5.69
C LEU A 214 18.22 -3.11 -4.26
N GLY A 215 18.65 -2.31 -3.27
CA GLY A 215 18.21 -2.45 -1.88
C GLY A 215 16.70 -2.23 -1.73
N GLU A 216 16.17 -1.15 -2.31
CA GLU A 216 14.75 -0.79 -2.25
C GLU A 216 13.85 -1.88 -2.85
N ILE A 217 14.17 -2.38 -4.05
CA ILE A 217 13.39 -3.45 -4.66
C ILE A 217 13.49 -4.77 -3.88
N THR A 218 14.64 -5.03 -3.24
CA THR A 218 14.79 -6.18 -2.34
C THR A 218 13.87 -6.05 -1.13
N VAL A 219 13.82 -4.88 -0.50
CA VAL A 219 12.89 -4.58 0.59
C VAL A 219 11.44 -4.74 0.14
N LEU A 220 11.09 -4.24 -1.05
CA LEU A 220 9.73 -4.40 -1.60
C LEU A 220 9.36 -5.87 -1.82
N GLY A 221 10.29 -6.68 -2.35
CA GLY A 221 10.13 -8.12 -2.48
C GLY A 221 9.91 -8.81 -1.13
N ILE A 222 10.72 -8.47 -0.12
CA ILE A 222 10.59 -8.98 1.25
C ILE A 222 9.22 -8.61 1.83
N VAL A 223 8.77 -7.37 1.66
CA VAL A 223 7.45 -6.90 2.14
C VAL A 223 6.33 -7.70 1.46
N GLY A 224 6.37 -7.87 0.13
CA GLY A 224 5.38 -8.64 -0.61
C GLY A 224 5.30 -10.10 -0.13
N LEU A 225 6.44 -10.75 0.07
CA LEU A 225 6.54 -12.11 0.60
C LEU A 225 6.04 -12.21 2.05
N THR A 226 6.36 -11.21 2.87
CA THR A 226 5.94 -11.14 4.28
C THR A 226 4.43 -10.99 4.38
N ILE A 227 3.83 -10.08 3.60
CA ILE A 227 2.37 -9.90 3.54
C ILE A 227 1.70 -11.20 3.10
N PHE A 228 2.20 -11.85 2.05
CA PHE A 228 1.69 -13.14 1.61
C PHE A 228 1.78 -14.21 2.71
N ALA A 229 2.91 -14.31 3.41
CA ALA A 229 3.12 -15.28 4.48
C ALA A 229 2.20 -15.02 5.69
N LEU A 230 2.06 -13.77 6.12
CA LEU A 230 1.18 -13.36 7.22
C LEU A 230 -0.29 -13.62 6.86
N LEU A 231 -0.70 -13.30 5.63
CA LEU A 231 -2.08 -13.48 5.18
C LEU A 231 -2.44 -14.94 4.85
N ARG A 232 -1.47 -15.83 4.69
CA ARG A 232 -1.71 -17.26 4.43
C ARG A 232 -2.48 -17.95 5.57
N ARG A 233 -2.26 -17.51 6.81
CA ARG A 233 -2.94 -18.01 8.02
C ARG A 233 -3.78 -16.95 8.71
N PHE A 234 -4.18 -15.92 7.97
CA PHE A 234 -5.05 -14.88 8.50
C PHE A 234 -6.39 -15.47 8.92
N ARG A 235 -6.82 -15.14 10.15
CA ARG A 235 -8.13 -15.47 10.68
C ARG A 235 -8.87 -14.16 10.91
N PRO A 236 -9.87 -13.82 10.09
CA PRO A 236 -10.69 -12.63 10.31
C PRO A 236 -11.34 -12.67 11.69
N ALA A 237 -11.66 -11.49 12.24
CA ALA A 237 -12.53 -11.41 13.40
C ALA A 237 -13.91 -12.00 13.04
N ALA A 238 -14.55 -12.72 13.96
CA ALA A 238 -15.84 -13.38 13.73
C ALA A 238 -16.91 -12.41 13.21
N GLU A 239 -16.94 -11.19 13.75
CA GLU A 239 -17.84 -10.10 13.34
C GLU A 239 -17.65 -9.66 11.88
N SER A 240 -16.45 -9.84 11.32
CA SER A 240 -16.11 -9.46 9.94
C SER A 240 -16.38 -10.57 8.92
N LEU A 241 -16.83 -11.75 9.37
CA LEU A 241 -17.13 -12.88 8.48
C LEU A 241 -18.44 -12.66 7.71
N SER A 242 -19.46 -12.12 8.39
CA SER A 242 -20.78 -11.86 7.80
C SER A 242 -20.71 -10.91 6.60
N ALA A 243 -21.65 -11.08 5.68
CA ALA A 243 -21.79 -10.16 4.55
C ALA A 243 -22.08 -8.73 5.08
N PRO A 244 -21.50 -7.68 4.46
CA PRO A 244 -21.83 -6.31 4.81
C PRO A 244 -23.34 -6.06 4.73
N GLU A 245 -23.89 -5.25 5.65
CA GLU A 245 -25.33 -4.90 5.71
C GLU A 245 -25.90 -4.45 4.36
N GLN A 246 -25.11 -3.74 3.55
CA GLN A 246 -25.51 -3.33 2.21
C GLN A 246 -25.73 -4.52 1.28
N GLN A 247 -24.83 -5.52 1.28
CA GLN A 247 -24.98 -6.73 0.47
C GLN A 247 -26.17 -7.57 0.96
N THR A 248 -26.38 -7.67 2.27
CA THR A 248 -27.55 -8.36 2.83
C THR A 248 -28.85 -7.71 2.37
N ARG A 249 -28.94 -6.38 2.40
CA ARG A 249 -30.12 -5.64 1.91
C ARG A 249 -30.35 -5.83 0.42
N GLN A 250 -29.29 -5.87 -0.37
CA GLN A 250 -29.37 -6.11 -1.82
C GLN A 250 -29.84 -7.53 -2.13
N ARG A 251 -29.31 -8.54 -1.42
CA ARG A 251 -29.75 -9.93 -1.57
C ARG A 251 -31.22 -10.12 -1.23
N VAL A 252 -31.66 -9.57 -0.09
CA VAL A 252 -33.08 -9.60 0.30
C VAL A 252 -33.97 -8.88 -0.71
N PHE A 253 -33.47 -7.83 -1.37
CA PHE A 253 -34.20 -7.17 -2.45
C PHE A 253 -34.32 -8.08 -3.67
N ASP A 254 -33.23 -8.71 -4.12
CA ASP A 254 -33.23 -9.62 -5.27
C ASP A 254 -34.11 -10.86 -5.01
N GLU A 255 -34.02 -11.49 -3.84
CA GLU A 255 -34.81 -12.67 -3.45
C GLU A 255 -36.32 -12.41 -3.39
N ARG A 256 -36.74 -11.16 -3.18
CA ARG A 256 -38.17 -10.78 -3.19
C ARG A 256 -38.75 -10.62 -4.59
N HIS A 257 -37.92 -10.61 -5.63
CA HIS A 257 -38.36 -10.46 -7.01
C HIS A 257 -38.18 -11.78 -7.76
N GLU A 258 -39.29 -12.45 -8.08
CA GLU A 258 -39.29 -13.78 -8.73
C GLU A 258 -38.50 -13.84 -10.05
N ALA A 259 -38.37 -12.72 -10.76
CA ALA A 259 -37.66 -12.63 -12.02
C ALA A 259 -36.14 -12.38 -11.88
N ARG A 260 -35.62 -12.20 -10.66
CA ARG A 260 -34.21 -11.88 -10.41
C ARG A 260 -33.47 -13.06 -9.76
N THR A 261 -32.20 -13.16 -10.10
CA THR A 261 -31.25 -14.08 -9.47
C THR A 261 -30.57 -13.42 -8.28
N SER A 262 -30.07 -14.23 -7.34
CA SER A 262 -29.31 -13.71 -6.20
C SER A 262 -28.03 -12.98 -6.68
N ASP A 263 -27.73 -11.83 -6.05
CA ASP A 263 -26.62 -10.92 -6.37
C ASP A 263 -26.75 -10.12 -7.69
N GLU A 264 -27.88 -10.18 -8.40
CA GLU A 264 -28.11 -9.45 -9.66
C GLU A 264 -28.04 -7.92 -9.48
N THR A 265 -28.50 -7.37 -8.36
CA THR A 265 -28.39 -5.93 -8.06
C THR A 265 -26.93 -5.44 -8.01
N ILE A 266 -26.01 -6.26 -7.50
CA ILE A 266 -24.58 -5.92 -7.44
C ILE A 266 -23.98 -5.92 -8.85
N VAL A 267 -24.36 -6.93 -9.64
CA VAL A 267 -23.93 -7.08 -11.03
C VAL A 267 -24.36 -5.86 -11.84
N ASP A 268 -25.63 -5.46 -11.73
CA ASP A 268 -26.19 -4.28 -12.40
C ASP A 268 -25.46 -2.99 -11.99
N TYR A 269 -25.27 -2.77 -10.68
CA TYR A 269 -24.58 -1.59 -10.17
C TYR A 269 -23.13 -1.49 -10.67
N LEU A 270 -22.45 -2.63 -10.83
CA LEU A 270 -21.06 -2.68 -11.28
C LEU A 270 -20.91 -2.72 -12.80
N MET A 271 -21.98 -2.81 -13.59
CA MET A 271 -21.88 -2.94 -15.06
C MET A 271 -21.08 -1.80 -15.69
N ILE A 272 -21.47 -0.54 -15.45
CA ILE A 272 -20.80 0.62 -16.06
C ILE A 272 -19.33 0.73 -15.58
N PRO A 273 -19.03 0.72 -14.26
CA PRO A 273 -17.64 0.74 -13.80
C PRO A 273 -16.80 -0.43 -14.35
N ARG A 274 -17.37 -1.63 -14.44
CA ARG A 274 -16.69 -2.82 -14.95
C ARG A 274 -16.25 -2.66 -16.39
N VAL A 275 -17.14 -2.17 -17.26
CA VAL A 275 -16.81 -1.94 -18.67
C VAL A 275 -15.69 -0.91 -18.80
N ILE A 276 -15.77 0.21 -18.06
CA ILE A 276 -14.73 1.25 -18.05
C ILE A 276 -13.39 0.68 -17.61
N MET A 277 -13.35 -0.06 -16.50
CA MET A 277 -12.11 -0.68 -15.98
C MET A 277 -11.51 -1.69 -16.96
N GLN A 278 -12.34 -2.49 -17.64
CA GLN A 278 -11.87 -3.44 -18.65
C GLN A 278 -11.27 -2.74 -19.88
N TRP A 279 -11.85 -1.63 -20.31
CA TRP A 279 -11.35 -0.83 -21.43
C TRP A 279 -10.09 -0.04 -21.08
N LEU A 280 -9.96 0.40 -19.83
CA LEU A 280 -8.75 1.07 -19.34
C LEU A 280 -7.54 0.15 -19.27
N PHE A 281 -7.74 -1.17 -19.09
CA PHE A 281 -6.63 -2.12 -18.96
C PHE A 281 -5.60 -2.05 -20.10
N PRO A 282 -5.95 -2.25 -21.39
CA PRO A 282 -4.97 -2.16 -22.47
C PRO A 282 -4.32 -0.77 -22.56
N VAL A 283 -5.07 0.30 -22.26
CA VAL A 283 -4.54 1.68 -22.26
C VAL A 283 -3.46 1.83 -21.19
N ILE A 284 -3.71 1.34 -19.96
CA ILE A 284 -2.74 1.42 -18.86
C ILE A 284 -1.53 0.53 -19.14
N VAL A 285 -1.70 -0.64 -19.77
CA VAL A 285 -0.58 -1.50 -20.18
C VAL A 285 0.33 -0.77 -21.19
N VAL A 286 -0.26 -0.17 -22.22
CA VAL A 286 0.51 0.63 -23.20
C VAL A 286 1.18 1.83 -22.53
N PHE A 287 0.49 2.49 -21.61
CA PHE A 287 1.04 3.61 -20.85
C PHE A 287 2.20 3.18 -19.93
N ALA A 288 2.11 2.02 -19.28
CA ALA A 288 3.20 1.46 -18.48
C ALA A 288 4.44 1.18 -19.33
N ILE A 289 4.26 0.57 -20.51
CA ILE A 289 5.35 0.33 -21.48
C ILE A 289 5.96 1.66 -21.94
N HIS A 290 5.14 2.67 -22.22
CA HIS A 290 5.60 4.01 -22.58
C HIS A 290 6.44 4.66 -21.48
N LEU A 291 5.98 4.60 -20.22
CA LEU A 291 6.72 5.13 -19.07
C LEU A 291 8.04 4.39 -18.84
N PHE A 292 8.08 3.08 -19.10
CA PHE A 292 9.30 2.29 -19.02
C PHE A 292 10.32 2.73 -20.09
N LEU A 293 9.91 2.74 -21.36
CA LEU A 293 10.81 2.99 -22.49
C LEU A 293 11.37 4.42 -22.50
N ARG A 294 10.61 5.41 -22.01
CA ARG A 294 11.06 6.81 -21.99
C ARG A 294 11.89 7.19 -20.77
N GLY A 295 12.00 6.32 -19.77
CA GLY A 295 12.50 6.67 -18.43
C GLY A 295 13.92 7.22 -18.42
N HIS A 296 14.74 6.89 -19.42
CA HIS A 296 16.13 7.36 -19.52
C HIS A 296 16.25 8.84 -19.92
N ASP A 297 15.27 9.38 -20.64
CA ASP A 297 15.29 10.77 -21.13
C ASP A 297 14.19 11.66 -20.51
N LEU A 298 13.08 11.07 -20.07
CA LEU A 298 11.89 11.77 -19.61
C LEU A 298 11.33 11.11 -18.34
N PRO A 299 10.41 11.80 -17.62
CA PRO A 299 9.84 11.24 -16.40
C PRO A 299 9.20 9.86 -16.63
N GLY A 300 9.57 8.89 -15.79
CA GLY A 300 9.30 7.47 -16.02
C GLY A 300 10.35 6.56 -15.38
N GLY A 301 10.49 5.36 -15.93
CA GLY A 301 11.40 4.31 -15.42
C GLY A 301 10.66 3.06 -14.95
N GLY A 302 11.40 2.02 -14.62
CA GLY A 302 10.91 0.68 -14.32
C GLY A 302 10.06 0.61 -13.06
N PHE A 303 10.38 1.40 -12.03
CA PHE A 303 9.56 1.44 -10.82
C PHE A 303 8.16 2.02 -11.11
N ILE A 304 8.09 3.21 -11.70
CA ILE A 304 6.84 3.90 -12.06
C ILE A 304 6.01 3.03 -13.02
N ALA A 305 6.65 2.50 -14.06
CA ALA A 305 6.01 1.60 -15.00
C ALA A 305 5.48 0.32 -14.31
N GLY A 306 6.23 -0.22 -13.35
CA GLY A 306 5.84 -1.43 -12.62
C GLY A 306 4.61 -1.21 -11.74
N ILE A 307 4.52 -0.07 -11.05
CA ILE A 307 3.31 0.30 -10.30
C ILE A 307 2.14 0.53 -11.26
N THR A 308 2.36 1.22 -12.37
CA THR A 308 1.34 1.47 -13.40
C THR A 308 0.77 0.15 -13.95
N MET A 309 1.64 -0.80 -14.28
CA MET A 309 1.24 -2.13 -14.73
C MET A 309 0.49 -2.91 -13.62
N SER A 310 0.91 -2.73 -12.36
CA SER A 310 0.21 -3.31 -11.21
C SER A 310 -1.21 -2.75 -11.06
N ILE A 311 -1.41 -1.45 -11.30
CA ILE A 311 -2.75 -0.83 -11.31
C ILE A 311 -3.61 -1.47 -12.40
N ALA A 312 -3.07 -1.75 -13.59
CA ALA A 312 -3.81 -2.46 -14.63
C ALA A 312 -4.33 -3.83 -14.13
N PHE A 313 -3.47 -4.61 -13.46
CA PHE A 313 -3.89 -5.87 -12.85
C PHE A 313 -4.91 -5.66 -11.73
N ILE A 314 -4.72 -4.68 -10.85
CA ILE A 314 -5.65 -4.33 -9.77
C ILE A 314 -7.04 -4.06 -10.33
N LEU A 315 -7.15 -3.23 -11.38
CA LEU A 315 -8.42 -2.92 -12.03
C LEU A 315 -9.09 -4.18 -12.60
N GLN A 316 -8.32 -5.11 -13.18
CA GLN A 316 -8.89 -6.38 -13.67
C GLN A 316 -9.42 -7.26 -12.54
N TYR A 317 -8.68 -7.35 -11.42
CA TYR A 317 -9.13 -8.07 -10.24
C TYR A 317 -10.39 -7.46 -9.64
N MET A 318 -10.52 -6.13 -9.64
CA MET A 318 -11.70 -5.41 -9.17
C MET A 318 -12.90 -5.55 -10.13
N ALA A 319 -12.67 -5.46 -11.44
CA ALA A 319 -13.73 -5.45 -12.43
C ALA A 319 -14.31 -6.85 -12.72
N SER A 320 -13.43 -7.86 -12.82
CA SER A 320 -13.81 -9.19 -13.30
C SER A 320 -13.77 -10.26 -12.21
N GLY A 321 -13.22 -9.94 -11.04
CA GLY A 321 -13.04 -10.88 -9.94
C GLY A 321 -11.83 -11.80 -10.12
N THR A 322 -11.37 -12.36 -9.00
CA THR A 322 -10.15 -13.17 -8.88
C THR A 322 -10.16 -14.43 -9.75
N ARG A 323 -11.25 -15.21 -9.71
CA ARG A 323 -11.37 -16.47 -10.47
C ARG A 323 -11.27 -16.24 -11.98
N TRP A 324 -11.90 -15.16 -12.48
CA TRP A 324 -11.88 -14.83 -13.90
C TRP A 324 -10.47 -14.43 -14.36
N VAL A 325 -9.77 -13.62 -13.55
CA VAL A 325 -8.42 -13.16 -13.88
C VAL A 325 -7.45 -14.33 -13.89
N GLU A 326 -7.49 -15.21 -12.89
CA GLU A 326 -6.52 -16.32 -12.76
C GLU A 326 -6.76 -17.47 -13.73
N THR A 327 -7.98 -17.62 -14.25
CA THR A 327 -8.27 -18.60 -15.31
C THR A 327 -7.83 -18.11 -16.69
N ARG A 328 -7.68 -16.80 -16.91
CA ARG A 328 -7.34 -16.21 -18.21
C ARG A 328 -5.91 -15.65 -18.29
N LEU A 329 -5.37 -15.17 -17.19
CA LEU A 329 -4.03 -14.60 -17.09
C LEU A 329 -3.14 -15.49 -16.22
N ARG A 330 -1.99 -15.91 -16.77
CA ARG A 330 -0.98 -16.67 -16.02
C ARG A 330 -0.12 -15.71 -15.20
N ILE A 331 -0.62 -15.35 -14.02
CA ILE A 331 0.08 -14.46 -13.09
C ILE A 331 0.90 -15.32 -12.12
N LEU A 332 2.22 -15.11 -12.09
CA LEU A 332 3.15 -15.88 -11.25
C LEU A 332 3.99 -14.91 -10.39
N PRO A 333 3.38 -14.21 -9.42
CA PRO A 333 4.02 -13.07 -8.75
C PRO A 333 5.32 -13.44 -8.03
N LEU A 334 5.36 -14.62 -7.39
CA LEU A 334 6.57 -15.13 -6.72
C LEU A 334 7.72 -15.34 -7.70
N ARG A 335 7.44 -15.81 -8.92
CA ARG A 335 8.46 -15.96 -9.96
C ARG A 335 8.90 -14.62 -10.49
N TRP A 336 7.98 -13.67 -10.65
CA TRP A 336 8.33 -12.31 -11.09
C TRP A 336 9.22 -11.59 -10.09
N ILE A 337 8.97 -11.70 -8.77
CA ILE A 337 9.88 -11.17 -7.74
C ILE A 337 11.27 -11.79 -7.89
N GLY A 338 11.36 -13.12 -7.97
CA GLY A 338 12.64 -13.83 -8.10
C GLY A 338 13.39 -13.49 -9.39
N ILE A 339 12.68 -13.45 -10.53
CA ILE A 339 13.24 -13.10 -11.85
C ILE A 339 13.71 -11.64 -11.84
N GLY A 340 12.92 -10.71 -11.29
CA GLY A 340 13.31 -9.31 -11.20
C GLY A 340 14.59 -9.11 -10.40
N LEU A 341 14.68 -9.71 -9.21
CA LEU A 341 15.91 -9.70 -8.40
C LEU A 341 17.09 -10.32 -9.15
N LEU A 342 16.86 -11.45 -9.81
CA LEU A 342 17.91 -12.16 -10.55
C LEU A 342 18.43 -11.32 -11.71
N ILE A 343 17.55 -10.68 -12.49
CA ILE A 343 17.92 -9.78 -13.60
C ILE A 343 18.76 -8.61 -13.07
N SER A 344 18.30 -7.94 -12.02
CA SER A 344 19.03 -6.80 -11.43
C SER A 344 20.39 -7.21 -10.87
N ALA A 345 20.47 -8.36 -10.18
CA ALA A 345 21.73 -8.88 -9.63
C ALA A 345 22.70 -9.34 -10.74
N ILE A 346 22.21 -10.05 -11.76
CA ILE A 346 23.02 -10.48 -12.91
C ILE A 346 23.55 -9.26 -13.66
N THR A 347 22.77 -8.20 -13.81
CA THR A 347 23.23 -6.98 -14.47
C THR A 347 24.43 -6.38 -13.74
N GLY A 348 24.40 -6.34 -12.41
CA GLY A 348 25.54 -5.87 -11.62
C GLY A 348 26.74 -6.83 -11.61
N VAL A 349 26.50 -8.14 -11.56
CA VAL A 349 27.56 -9.17 -11.63
C VAL A 349 28.23 -9.16 -13.00
N ALA A 350 27.48 -8.91 -14.08
CA ALA A 350 28.02 -8.81 -15.42
C ALA A 350 29.10 -7.74 -15.51
N SER A 351 28.91 -6.56 -14.89
CA SER A 351 29.93 -5.51 -14.83
C SER A 351 31.26 -6.01 -14.22
N ILE A 352 31.19 -6.83 -13.16
CA ILE A 352 32.37 -7.45 -12.53
C ILE A 352 33.08 -8.41 -13.49
N LEU A 353 32.32 -9.21 -14.24
CA LEU A 353 32.89 -10.14 -15.23
C LEU A 353 33.65 -9.41 -16.35
N PHE A 354 33.28 -8.16 -16.63
CA PHE A 354 33.99 -7.29 -17.58
C PHE A 354 35.09 -6.42 -16.92
N GLY A 355 35.42 -6.65 -15.64
CA GLY A 355 36.49 -5.94 -14.94
C GLY A 355 36.10 -4.60 -14.31
N TYR A 356 34.81 -4.27 -14.27
CA TYR A 356 34.29 -3.05 -13.66
C TYR A 356 33.69 -3.31 -12.27
N PRO A 357 33.56 -2.30 -11.40
CA PRO A 357 32.82 -2.43 -10.16
C PRO A 357 31.36 -2.90 -10.37
N PHE A 358 30.78 -3.52 -9.34
CA PHE A 358 29.39 -3.98 -9.35
C PHE A 358 28.43 -2.83 -9.74
N LEU A 359 27.49 -3.12 -10.64
CA LEU A 359 26.50 -2.15 -11.18
C LEU A 359 27.11 -0.96 -11.93
N THR A 360 28.32 -1.10 -12.48
CA THR A 360 28.82 -0.11 -13.45
C THR A 360 28.03 -0.24 -14.75
N THR A 361 27.39 0.84 -15.20
CA THR A 361 26.61 0.88 -16.44
C THR A 361 27.49 1.15 -17.65
N SER A 362 27.11 0.58 -18.79
CA SER A 362 27.66 0.92 -20.10
C SER A 362 26.55 1.47 -20.99
N PHE A 363 26.90 2.49 -21.77
CA PHE A 363 26.02 3.15 -22.72
C PHE A 363 26.63 3.14 -24.12
N GLN A 364 25.84 2.74 -25.12
CA GLN A 364 26.23 2.77 -26.52
C GLN A 364 25.03 3.00 -27.43
N TYR A 365 25.26 3.64 -28.58
CA TYR A 365 24.27 3.72 -29.65
C TYR A 365 24.35 2.45 -30.52
N VAL A 366 23.27 1.68 -30.57
CA VAL A 366 23.18 0.45 -31.37
C VAL A 366 22.34 0.74 -32.61
N GLU A 367 22.81 0.32 -33.79
CA GLU A 367 22.05 0.37 -35.03
C GLU A 367 21.17 -0.89 -35.15
N LEU A 368 19.86 -0.72 -35.03
CA LEU A 368 18.90 -1.79 -35.28
C LEU A 368 18.39 -1.71 -36.73
N PRO A 369 18.21 -2.84 -37.44
CA PRO A 369 17.85 -2.87 -38.87
C PRO A 369 16.57 -2.12 -39.24
N VAL A 370 15.64 -1.96 -38.28
CA VAL A 370 14.31 -1.33 -38.51
C VAL A 370 14.17 0.02 -37.80
N LEU A 371 14.86 0.21 -36.66
CA LEU A 371 14.66 1.34 -35.75
C LEU A 371 15.76 2.40 -35.85
N GLY A 372 16.83 2.14 -36.62
CA GLY A 372 17.97 3.04 -36.73
C GLY A 372 18.85 3.04 -35.48
N LYS A 373 19.57 4.14 -35.26
CA LYS A 373 20.44 4.34 -34.08
C LYS A 373 19.59 4.57 -32.83
N ILE A 374 19.60 3.61 -31.92
CA ILE A 374 18.94 3.73 -30.62
C ILE A 374 19.96 3.81 -29.48
N PRO A 375 19.78 4.73 -28.51
CA PRO A 375 20.56 4.72 -27.27
C PRO A 375 20.23 3.46 -26.48
N LEU A 376 21.23 2.62 -26.20
CA LEU A 376 21.08 1.42 -25.38
C LEU A 376 22.02 1.52 -24.17
N ALA A 377 21.43 1.51 -22.98
CA ALA A 377 22.17 1.44 -21.72
C ALA A 377 21.93 0.08 -21.06
N SER A 378 22.96 -0.51 -20.45
CA SER A 378 22.78 -1.69 -19.59
C SER A 378 21.85 -1.40 -18.40
N ALA A 379 21.72 -0.13 -18.00
CA ALA A 379 20.77 0.35 -17.01
C ALA A 379 19.31 0.01 -17.37
N LEU A 380 18.96 -0.10 -18.66
CA LEU A 380 17.62 -0.52 -19.09
C LEU A 380 17.30 -1.97 -18.66
N ILE A 381 18.32 -2.85 -18.65
CA ILE A 381 18.16 -4.25 -18.20
C ILE A 381 17.98 -4.28 -16.68
N PHE A 382 18.75 -3.49 -15.95
CA PHE A 382 18.59 -3.34 -14.51
C PHE A 382 17.17 -2.84 -14.16
N ASP A 383 16.72 -1.79 -14.86
CA ASP A 383 15.41 -1.18 -14.68
C ASP A 383 14.26 -2.10 -15.13
N PHE A 384 14.50 -2.98 -16.11
CA PHE A 384 13.57 -4.07 -16.43
C PHE A 384 13.42 -5.07 -15.27
N GLY A 385 14.52 -5.41 -14.59
CA GLY A 385 14.48 -6.22 -13.37
C GLY A 385 13.66 -5.55 -12.26
N VAL A 386 13.84 -4.25 -12.06
CA VAL A 386 13.04 -3.40 -11.15
C VAL A 386 11.56 -3.48 -11.53
N PHE A 387 11.22 -3.25 -12.80
CA PHE A 387 9.85 -3.33 -13.32
C PHE A 387 9.19 -4.68 -12.99
N VAL A 388 9.83 -5.78 -13.37
CA VAL A 388 9.28 -7.14 -13.16
C VAL A 388 9.08 -7.42 -11.67
N LEU A 389 10.02 -7.01 -10.82
CA LEU A 389 9.92 -7.19 -9.38
C LEU A 389 8.74 -6.40 -8.80
N VAL A 390 8.63 -5.11 -9.12
CA VAL A 390 7.59 -4.21 -8.60
C VAL A 390 6.20 -4.73 -8.98
N VAL A 391 6.03 -5.19 -10.22
CA VAL A 391 4.80 -5.86 -10.66
C VAL A 391 4.54 -7.11 -9.84
N GLY A 392 5.54 -7.99 -9.69
CA GLY A 392 5.45 -9.20 -8.89
C GLY A 392 5.04 -8.94 -7.45
N ALA A 393 5.70 -8.01 -6.77
CA ALA A 393 5.46 -7.70 -5.36
C ALA A 393 4.07 -7.09 -5.15
N THR A 394 3.69 -6.09 -5.94
CA THR A 394 2.40 -5.40 -5.81
C THR A 394 1.23 -6.32 -6.13
N VAL A 395 1.33 -7.10 -7.21
CA VAL A 395 0.29 -8.07 -7.57
C VAL A 395 0.20 -9.18 -6.52
N LEU A 396 1.32 -9.63 -5.94
CA LEU A 396 1.30 -10.59 -4.83
C LEU A 396 0.54 -10.06 -3.61
N MET A 397 0.79 -8.81 -3.21
CA MET A 397 0.09 -8.16 -2.10
C MET A 397 -1.42 -8.06 -2.36
N LEU A 398 -1.80 -7.63 -3.57
CA LEU A 398 -3.19 -7.58 -4.01
C LEU A 398 -3.83 -8.97 -3.92
N ILE A 399 -3.22 -9.98 -4.52
CA ILE A 399 -3.71 -11.36 -4.55
C ILE A 399 -3.88 -11.89 -3.13
N ALA A 400 -2.91 -11.64 -2.24
CA ALA A 400 -2.96 -12.09 -0.86
C ALA A 400 -4.16 -11.52 -0.09
N LEU A 401 -4.50 -10.25 -0.32
CA LEU A 401 -5.67 -9.58 0.26
C LEU A 401 -6.98 -10.01 -0.42
N ALA A 402 -7.01 -10.05 -1.75
CA ALA A 402 -8.18 -10.40 -2.53
C ALA A 402 -8.64 -11.84 -2.24
N HIS A 403 -7.72 -12.78 -2.06
CA HIS A 403 -8.05 -14.17 -1.72
C HIS A 403 -8.76 -14.33 -0.36
N GLN A 404 -8.52 -13.43 0.59
CA GLN A 404 -9.24 -13.47 1.87
C GLN A 404 -10.75 -13.30 1.64
N SER A 405 -11.13 -12.49 0.65
CA SER A 405 -12.54 -12.20 0.33
C SER A 405 -13.30 -13.39 -0.24
N ILE A 406 -12.61 -14.33 -0.87
CA ILE A 406 -13.21 -15.52 -1.49
C ILE A 406 -13.30 -16.68 -0.47
N ARG A 407 -12.36 -16.77 0.47
CA ARG A 407 -12.29 -17.89 1.42
C ARG A 407 -13.33 -17.79 2.54
N ALA A 408 -13.64 -16.59 3.00
CA ALA A 408 -14.55 -16.37 4.13
C ALA A 408 -16.04 -16.71 3.86
N PRO A 409 -16.64 -16.44 2.68
CA PRO A 409 -18.06 -16.71 2.42
C PRO A 409 -18.44 -18.19 2.53
N ARG A 410 -17.56 -19.10 2.06
CA ARG A 410 -17.85 -20.55 2.02
C ARG A 410 -18.01 -21.20 3.39
N VAL A 411 -17.32 -20.67 4.41
CA VAL A 411 -17.40 -21.23 5.78
C VAL A 411 -18.77 -20.95 6.40
N ILE A 412 -19.43 -19.86 6.00
CA ILE A 412 -20.74 -19.47 6.52
C ILE A 412 -21.86 -20.27 5.88
N GLU A 413 -21.85 -20.47 4.55
CA GLU A 413 -22.82 -21.38 3.88
C GLU A 413 -22.80 -22.75 4.53
N THR A 414 -21.63 -23.37 4.69
CA THR A 414 -21.54 -24.69 5.35
C THR A 414 -21.96 -24.70 6.82
N ALA A 415 -21.89 -23.56 7.52
CA ALA A 415 -22.31 -23.46 8.91
C ALA A 415 -23.82 -23.20 9.03
N SER A 416 -24.40 -22.37 8.15
CA SER A 416 -25.84 -22.16 8.09
C SER A 416 -26.57 -23.39 7.59
N ASP A 417 -26.00 -24.11 6.62
CA ASP A 417 -26.58 -25.36 6.11
C ASP A 417 -26.55 -26.45 7.19
N ALA A 418 -25.49 -26.49 8.01
CA ALA A 418 -25.39 -27.42 9.15
C ALA A 418 -26.32 -27.04 10.33
N GLU A 419 -26.55 -25.74 10.58
CA GLU A 419 -27.55 -25.28 11.55
C GLU A 419 -28.98 -25.54 11.05
N GLN A 420 -29.25 -25.37 9.76
CA GLN A 420 -30.54 -25.68 9.14
C GLN A 420 -30.84 -27.19 9.07
N GLU A 421 -29.84 -28.05 8.84
CA GLU A 421 -29.99 -29.50 8.95
C GLU A 421 -30.15 -29.97 10.40
N ALA A 422 -29.58 -29.26 11.37
CA ALA A 422 -29.73 -29.59 12.79
C ALA A 422 -31.09 -29.16 13.37
N ASP A 423 -31.68 -28.07 12.84
CA ASP A 423 -33.01 -27.57 13.20
C ASP A 423 -34.15 -28.18 12.35
N ALA A 424 -33.81 -28.97 11.31
CA ALA A 424 -34.81 -29.72 10.55
C ALA A 424 -35.33 -30.89 11.42
N GLU A 425 -36.58 -30.77 11.90
CA GLU A 425 -37.29 -31.87 12.54
C GLU A 425 -37.26 -33.12 11.64
N PRO A 426 -36.96 -34.32 12.19
CA PRO A 426 -36.99 -35.55 11.41
C PRO A 426 -38.40 -35.73 10.85
N ALA A 427 -38.47 -36.00 9.54
CA ALA A 427 -39.73 -36.19 8.83
C ALA A 427 -40.61 -37.21 9.57
N PRO A 428 -41.91 -36.95 9.76
CA PRO A 428 -42.79 -37.90 10.44
C PRO A 428 -42.80 -39.23 9.67
N GLU A 429 -42.60 -40.32 10.40
CA GLU A 429 -42.80 -41.68 9.89
C GLU A 429 -44.17 -41.75 9.22
N ARG A 430 -44.17 -42.16 7.95
CA ARG A 430 -45.42 -42.45 7.25
C ARG A 430 -46.05 -43.66 7.93
N ASP A 431 -47.12 -43.44 8.68
CA ASP A 431 -48.03 -44.51 9.06
C ASP A 431 -48.58 -45.15 7.78
N ASP A 432 -48.15 -46.38 7.52
CA ASP A 432 -48.67 -47.21 6.45
C ASP A 432 -50.16 -47.52 6.75
N VAL A 433 -51.04 -46.73 6.14
CA VAL A 433 -52.48 -47.00 6.15
C VAL A 433 -52.75 -48.24 5.30
N VAL A 434 -53.00 -49.37 5.98
CA VAL A 434 -53.57 -50.59 5.40
C VAL A 434 -54.94 -50.25 4.80
N PRO A 435 -55.21 -50.49 3.50
CA PRO A 435 -56.55 -50.29 2.95
C PRO A 435 -57.46 -51.43 3.41
N ALA A 436 -58.62 -51.07 3.96
CA ALA A 436 -59.71 -51.99 4.20
C ALA A 436 -60.31 -52.45 2.86
N GLU A 437 -60.26 -53.76 2.60
CA GLU A 437 -61.07 -54.39 1.56
C GLU A 437 -62.54 -54.44 2.02
N GLU A 438 -63.37 -53.57 1.45
CA GLU A 438 -64.83 -53.74 1.44
C GLU A 438 -65.23 -54.38 0.10
N GLY A 439 -65.63 -55.65 0.16
CA GLY A 439 -66.26 -56.33 -0.97
C GLY A 439 -67.75 -55.97 -1.07
N ALA A 440 -68.23 -55.76 -2.31
CA ALA A 440 -69.46 -56.36 -2.87
C ALA A 440 -69.97 -55.59 -4.10
N ARG A 441 -69.74 -56.12 -5.30
CA ARG A 441 -70.75 -56.62 -6.27
C ARG A 441 -70.13 -56.95 -7.62
#